data_AF-A0AA37CIQ6-F1
#
_entry.id   AF-A0AA37CIQ6-F1
#
_cell.length_a   1.000
_cell.length_b   1.000
_cell.length_c   1.000
_cell.angle_alpha   90.00
_cell.angle_beta   90.00
_cell.angle_gamma   90.00
#
_symmetry.space_group_name_H-M   'P 1'
#
loop_
_entity.id
_entity.type
_entity.pdbx_description
1 polymer ?
#
loop_
_entity_poly.entity_id
_entity_poly.type
_entity_poly.pdbx_seq_one_letter_code
_entity_poly.pdbx_strand_id
1 'polypeptide(L)'
;MPERSKTIKPIAARLGHLLIIGLMLTALLTGLEAFDFSSPPRILTRDGLFALHRGAGLMVGMLAIVWLWLRRDCFRQGWVGFWHALLLSVALLIPLAPWLARMLEGRLEEAFALVPVYNLVSRPESGLSYLLFHWHRMLIAGFLVLLGIHVAAALFHAFVLKDKLLSRMFFWRDPS
;
A
#
# COMPACT_ATOMS: atom_id res chain seq x y z
N MET A 1 2.87 32.24 22.22
CA MET A 1 1.83 31.21 21.96
C MET A 1 2.48 29.85 22.15
N PRO A 2 2.05 29.01 23.11
CA PRO A 2 2.73 27.74 23.33
C PRO A 2 2.37 26.74 22.21
N GLU A 3 3.41 26.06 21.73
CA GLU A 3 3.41 25.01 20.73
C GLU A 3 2.36 23.93 21.02
N ARG A 4 1.47 23.70 20.06
CA ARG A 4 0.71 22.44 20.01
C ARG A 4 1.56 21.41 19.27
N SER A 5 2.60 20.90 19.93
CA SER A 5 3.27 19.68 19.49
C SER A 5 2.27 18.53 19.58
N LYS A 6 1.52 18.32 18.50
CA LYS A 6 0.73 17.10 18.30
C LYS A 6 1.70 15.95 18.08
N THR A 7 2.35 15.52 19.15
CA THR A 7 3.16 14.31 19.17
C THR A 7 2.21 13.14 18.96
N ILE A 8 2.09 12.69 17.70
CA ILE A 8 1.45 11.42 17.40
C ILE A 8 2.16 10.37 18.26
N LYS A 9 1.43 9.79 19.24
CA LYS A 9 1.99 8.81 20.17
C LYS A 9 2.75 7.74 19.36
N PRO A 10 3.97 7.34 19.75
CA PRO A 10 4.81 6.42 18.97
C PRO A 10 4.09 5.11 18.62
N ILE A 11 3.13 4.68 19.45
CA ILE A 11 2.28 3.51 19.21
C ILE A 11 1.38 3.67 17.98
N ALA A 12 0.69 4.80 17.81
CA ALA A 12 -0.23 5.01 16.69
C ALA A 12 0.51 4.95 15.34
N ALA A 13 1.73 5.49 15.31
CA ALA A 13 2.62 5.41 14.16
C ALA A 13 3.02 3.96 13.83
N ARG A 14 3.40 3.18 14.85
CA ARG A 14 3.78 1.77 14.67
C ARG A 14 2.60 0.95 14.16
N LEU A 15 1.44 1.08 14.80
CA LEU A 15 0.22 0.38 14.42
C LEU A 15 -0.21 0.71 13.00
N GLY A 16 -0.16 1.99 12.63
CA GLY A 16 -0.42 2.39 11.24
C GLY A 16 0.55 1.71 10.28
N HIS A 17 1.83 1.63 10.61
CA HIS A 17 2.83 1.07 9.70
C HIS A 17 2.60 -0.43 9.54
N LEU A 18 2.35 -1.14 10.64
CA LEU A 18 2.05 -2.56 10.63
C LEU A 18 0.73 -2.85 9.89
N LEU A 19 -0.27 -1.97 10.02
CA LEU A 19 -1.51 -2.06 9.27
C LEU A 19 -1.27 -1.92 7.76
N ILE A 20 -0.47 -0.93 7.34
CA ILE A 20 -0.07 -0.78 5.92
C ILE A 20 0.63 -2.03 5.43
N ILE A 21 1.62 -2.56 6.18
CA ILE A 21 2.30 -3.81 5.81
C ILE A 21 1.29 -4.95 5.61
N GLY A 22 0.39 -5.16 6.58
CA GLY A 22 -0.62 -6.23 6.52
C GLY A 22 -1.57 -6.09 5.34
N LEU A 23 -2.04 -4.87 5.05
CA LEU A 23 -2.89 -4.60 3.90
C LEU A 23 -2.14 -4.77 2.58
N MET A 24 -0.89 -4.33 2.48
CA MET A 24 -0.07 -4.50 1.28
C MET A 24 0.23 -5.97 0.99
N LEU A 25 0.56 -6.76 2.02
CA LEU A 25 0.73 -8.21 1.89
C LEU A 25 -0.58 -8.87 1.45
N THR A 26 -1.71 -8.48 2.05
CA THR A 26 -3.03 -8.99 1.65
C THR A 26 -3.32 -8.67 0.19
N ALA A 27 -3.11 -7.42 -0.25
CA ALA A 27 -3.28 -7.02 -1.64
C ALA A 27 -2.36 -7.79 -2.59
N LEU A 28 -1.07 -7.95 -2.24
CA LEU A 28 -0.13 -8.67 -3.10
C LEU A 28 -0.52 -10.15 -3.26
N LEU A 29 -0.78 -10.85 -2.16
CA LEU A 29 -1.09 -12.28 -2.19
C LEU A 29 -2.42 -12.55 -2.91
N THR A 30 -3.46 -11.79 -2.57
CA THR A 30 -4.77 -11.93 -3.25
C THR A 30 -4.70 -11.54 -4.72
N GLY A 31 -3.85 -10.57 -5.09
CA GLY A 31 -3.61 -10.21 -6.49
C GLY A 31 -2.91 -11.31 -7.27
N LEU A 32 -1.84 -11.90 -6.71
CA LEU A 32 -1.13 -13.00 -7.34
C LEU A 32 -2.06 -14.20 -7.58
N GLU A 33 -2.90 -14.56 -6.61
CA GLU A 33 -3.84 -15.67 -6.75
C GLU A 33 -5.03 -15.34 -7.66
N ALA A 34 -5.60 -14.12 -7.58
CA ALA A 34 -6.75 -13.74 -8.41
C ALA A 34 -6.42 -13.74 -9.91
N PHE A 35 -5.21 -13.30 -10.25
CA PHE A 35 -4.74 -13.20 -11.64
C PHE A 35 -3.98 -14.45 -12.12
N ASP A 36 -3.83 -15.47 -11.28
CA ASP A 36 -3.37 -16.79 -11.74
C ASP A 36 -4.57 -17.57 -12.31
N PHE A 37 -4.62 -17.67 -13.64
CA PHE A 37 -5.64 -18.44 -14.36
C PHE A 37 -5.21 -19.88 -14.66
N SER A 38 -3.97 -20.26 -14.32
CA SER A 38 -3.47 -21.62 -14.52
C SER A 38 -4.10 -22.62 -13.54
N SER A 39 -4.56 -22.13 -12.39
CA SER A 39 -5.11 -22.95 -11.31
C SER A 39 -6.41 -22.34 -10.77
N PRO A 40 -7.35 -23.16 -10.26
CA PRO A 40 -8.46 -22.65 -9.49
C PRO A 40 -7.98 -22.06 -8.16
N PRO A 41 -8.63 -20.98 -7.65
CA PRO A 41 -8.34 -20.43 -6.34
C PRO A 41 -8.48 -21.49 -5.23
N ARG A 42 -7.62 -21.40 -4.21
CA ARG A 42 -7.55 -22.43 -3.16
C ARG A 42 -8.50 -22.15 -2.01
N ILE A 43 -8.59 -20.89 -1.59
CA ILE A 43 -9.23 -20.51 -0.33
C ILE A 43 -10.56 -19.78 -0.57
N LEU A 44 -10.56 -18.81 -1.48
CA LEU A 44 -11.70 -17.93 -1.75
C LEU A 44 -12.10 -18.03 -3.22
N THR A 45 -13.34 -17.65 -3.52
CA THR A 45 -13.75 -17.46 -4.92
C THR A 45 -12.88 -16.39 -5.58
N ARG A 46 -12.67 -16.48 -6.90
CA ARG A 46 -11.86 -15.49 -7.64
C ARG A 46 -12.42 -14.07 -7.48
N ASP A 47 -13.74 -13.93 -7.45
CA ASP A 47 -14.39 -12.64 -7.19
C ASP A 47 -14.13 -12.14 -5.77
N GLY A 48 -14.11 -13.04 -4.78
CA GLY A 48 -13.72 -12.73 -3.40
C GLY A 48 -12.27 -12.26 -3.31
N LEU A 49 -11.35 -12.90 -4.03
CA LEU A 49 -9.96 -12.46 -4.12
C LEU A 49 -9.84 -11.08 -4.78
N PHE A 50 -10.59 -10.81 -5.86
CA PHE A 50 -10.62 -9.47 -6.46
C PHE A 50 -11.21 -8.41 -5.53
N ALA A 51 -12.25 -8.74 -4.76
CA ALA A 51 -12.82 -7.83 -3.77
C ALA A 51 -11.81 -7.51 -2.66
N LEU A 52 -11.13 -8.52 -2.10
CA LEU A 52 -10.10 -8.32 -1.09
C LEU A 52 -8.89 -7.55 -1.62
N HIS A 53 -8.41 -7.89 -2.80
CA HIS A 53 -7.28 -7.22 -3.45
C HIS A 53 -7.56 -5.72 -3.63
N ARG A 54 -8.72 -5.38 -4.21
CA ARG A 54 -9.13 -4.00 -4.43
C ARG A 54 -9.35 -3.26 -3.11
N GLY A 55 -10.07 -3.86 -2.17
CA GLY A 55 -10.36 -3.26 -0.87
C GLY A 55 -9.08 -2.97 -0.07
N ALA A 56 -8.16 -3.94 -0.02
CA ALA A 56 -6.88 -3.77 0.65
C ALA A 56 -6.02 -2.68 -0.03
N GLY A 57 -5.96 -2.68 -1.37
CA GLY A 57 -5.25 -1.65 -2.13
C GLY A 57 -5.80 -0.24 -1.90
N LEU A 58 -7.13 -0.08 -1.95
CA LEU A 58 -7.78 1.21 -1.73
C LEU A 58 -7.55 1.72 -0.31
N MET A 59 -7.61 0.85 0.69
CA MET A 59 -7.30 1.20 2.08
C MET A 59 -5.84 1.65 2.24
N VAL A 60 -4.88 0.97 1.59
CA VAL A 60 -3.47 1.41 1.56
C VAL A 60 -3.35 2.80 0.95
N GLY A 61 -4.02 3.07 -0.17
CA GLY A 61 -4.03 4.39 -0.79
C GLY A 61 -4.55 5.49 0.15
N MET A 62 -5.69 5.24 0.81
CA MET A 62 -6.25 6.18 1.78
C MET A 62 -5.32 6.43 2.97
N LEU A 63 -4.75 5.37 3.54
CA LEU A 63 -3.78 5.47 4.63
C LEU A 63 -2.51 6.20 4.20
N ALA A 64 -2.03 5.97 2.97
CA ALA A 64 -0.87 6.65 2.41
C ALA A 64 -1.11 8.16 2.30
N ILE A 65 -2.29 8.60 1.83
CA ILE A 65 -2.67 10.03 1.80
C ILE A 65 -2.65 10.62 3.21
N VAL A 66 -3.33 9.97 4.15
CA VAL A 66 -3.38 10.43 5.55
C VAL A 66 -1.98 10.53 6.14
N TRP A 67 -1.12 9.56 5.85
CA TRP A 67 0.26 9.55 6.35
C TRP A 67 1.12 10.63 5.73
N LEU A 68 1.07 10.78 4.40
CA LEU A 68 1.75 11.84 3.66
C LEU A 68 1.39 13.22 4.23
N TRP A 69 0.10 13.42 4.54
CA TRP A 69 -0.39 14.64 5.14
C TRP A 69 0.10 14.86 6.58
N LEU A 70 -0.08 13.86 7.45
CA LEU A 70 0.25 13.97 8.87
C LEU A 70 1.76 14.08 9.14
N ARG A 71 2.61 13.57 8.25
CA ARG A 71 4.06 13.54 8.42
C ARG A 71 4.84 14.37 7.41
N ARG A 72 4.18 15.28 6.69
CA ARG A 72 4.79 16.15 5.67
C ARG A 72 6.09 16.82 6.13
N ASP A 73 6.14 17.28 7.38
CA ASP A 73 7.30 18.01 7.90
C ASP A 73 8.48 17.06 8.18
N CYS A 74 8.20 15.83 8.62
CA CYS A 74 9.20 14.78 8.81
C CYS A 74 9.81 14.32 7.47
N PHE A 75 9.01 14.30 6.40
CA PHE A 75 9.49 13.88 5.08
C PHE A 75 10.45 14.87 4.43
N ARG A 76 10.37 16.16 4.79
CA ARG A 76 11.30 17.19 4.33
C ARG A 76 12.65 17.14 5.05
N GLN A 77 12.79 16.30 6.08
CA GLN A 77 13.98 16.22 6.91
C GLN A 77 14.80 14.97 6.62
N GLY A 78 15.87 15.15 5.83
CA GLY A 78 16.89 14.14 5.59
C GLY A 78 16.46 12.99 4.68
N TRP A 79 17.43 12.09 4.41
CA TRP A 79 17.28 10.99 3.46
C TRP A 79 16.21 9.98 3.87
N VAL A 80 16.12 9.65 5.16
CA VAL A 80 15.13 8.68 5.65
C VAL A 80 13.71 9.19 5.45
N GLY A 81 13.46 10.47 5.73
CA GLY A 81 12.15 11.10 5.49
C GLY A 81 11.78 11.05 4.01
N PHE A 82 12.71 11.44 3.14
CA PHE A 82 12.53 11.38 1.69
C PHE A 82 12.18 9.96 1.20
N TRP A 83 12.91 8.94 1.67
CA TRP A 83 12.65 7.54 1.30
C TRP A 83 11.25 7.06 1.69
N HIS A 84 10.76 7.44 2.87
CA HIS A 84 9.40 7.08 3.29
C HIS A 84 8.34 7.82 2.45
N ALA A 85 8.56 9.09 2.11
CA ALA A 85 7.66 9.82 1.22
C ALA A 85 7.61 9.17 -0.16
N LEU A 86 8.76 8.80 -0.73
CA LEU A 86 8.84 8.12 -2.02
C LEU A 86 8.06 6.80 -1.98
N LEU A 87 8.30 5.94 -0.98
CA LEU A 87 7.56 4.68 -0.82
C LEU A 87 6.06 4.90 -0.70
N LEU A 88 5.62 5.85 0.13
CA LEU A 88 4.20 6.16 0.31
C LEU A 88 3.57 6.72 -0.97
N SER A 89 4.29 7.54 -1.72
CA SER A 89 3.83 8.07 -3.01
C SER A 89 3.66 6.95 -4.03
N VAL A 90 4.63 6.06 -4.18
CA VAL A 90 4.48 4.91 -5.09
C VAL A 90 3.37 3.96 -4.61
N ALA A 91 3.29 3.69 -3.31
CA ALA A 91 2.23 2.89 -2.71
C ALA A 91 0.82 3.48 -2.92
N LEU A 92 0.69 4.81 -3.01
CA LEU A 92 -0.55 5.49 -3.38
C LEU A 92 -0.88 5.33 -4.86
N LEU A 93 0.12 5.44 -5.74
CA LEU A 93 -0.08 5.35 -7.20
C LEU A 93 -0.51 3.94 -7.63
N ILE A 94 -0.04 2.89 -6.96
CA ILE A 94 -0.38 1.50 -7.26
C ILE A 94 -1.89 1.24 -7.28
N PRO A 95 -2.67 1.51 -6.21
CA PRO A 95 -4.12 1.30 -6.21
C PRO A 95 -4.88 2.40 -6.97
N LEU A 96 -4.29 3.59 -7.12
CA LEU A 96 -4.92 4.70 -7.84
C LEU A 96 -5.06 4.39 -9.34
N ALA A 97 -4.06 3.76 -9.96
CA ALA A 97 -4.07 3.41 -11.37
C ALA A 97 -5.26 2.49 -11.78
N PRO A 98 -5.46 1.30 -11.17
CA PRO A 98 -6.59 0.43 -11.50
C PRO A 98 -7.92 1.02 -11.02
N TRP A 99 -7.94 1.83 -9.96
CA TRP A 99 -9.14 2.55 -9.53
C TRP A 99 -9.62 3.51 -10.62
N LEU A 100 -8.72 4.34 -11.17
CA LEU A 100 -9.02 5.22 -12.31
C LEU A 100 -9.41 4.42 -13.56
N ALA A 101 -8.73 3.31 -13.85
CA ALA A 101 -9.07 2.45 -15.00
C ALA A 101 -10.52 1.95 -14.93
N ARG A 102 -10.97 1.52 -13.74
CA ARG A 102 -12.35 1.08 -13.51
C ARG A 102 -13.36 2.23 -13.63
N MET A 103 -13.03 3.43 -13.16
CA MET A 103 -13.87 4.61 -13.35
C MET A 103 -14.10 4.89 -14.85
N LEU A 104 -13.05 4.78 -15.67
CA LEU A 104 -13.12 5.00 -17.13
C LEU A 104 -14.00 3.96 -17.83
N GLU A 105 -13.97 2.71 -17.36
CA GLU A 105 -14.78 1.59 -17.86
C GLU A 105 -16.25 1.64 -17.39
N GLY A 106 -16.65 2.68 -16.64
CA GLY A 106 -18.00 2.78 -16.06
C GLY A 106 -18.25 1.83 -14.90
N ARG A 107 -17.18 1.23 -14.34
CA ARG A 107 -17.24 0.18 -13.31
C ARG A 107 -17.18 0.78 -11.90
N LEU A 108 -18.02 1.80 -11.64
CA LEU A 108 -17.99 2.58 -10.39
C LEU A 108 -18.31 1.72 -9.17
N GLU A 109 -19.35 0.89 -9.28
CA GLU A 109 -19.81 0.02 -8.17
C GLU A 109 -18.67 -0.91 -7.73
N GLU A 110 -18.03 -1.52 -8.72
CA GLU A 110 -16.87 -2.39 -8.54
C GLU A 110 -15.62 -1.69 -7.98
N ALA A 111 -15.49 -0.38 -8.11
CA ALA A 111 -14.31 0.34 -7.65
C ALA A 111 -14.32 0.62 -6.14
N PHE A 112 -15.50 0.59 -5.50
CA PHE A 112 -15.65 0.83 -4.06
C PHE A 112 -16.25 -0.36 -3.31
N ALA A 113 -16.79 -1.35 -4.01
CA ALA A 113 -17.38 -2.51 -3.38
C ALA A 113 -16.33 -3.37 -2.65
N LEU A 114 -16.60 -3.65 -1.37
CA LEU A 114 -15.85 -4.60 -0.55
C LEU A 114 -16.36 -6.05 -0.69
N VAL A 115 -17.44 -6.22 -1.45
CA VAL A 115 -18.04 -7.51 -1.79
C VAL A 115 -18.09 -7.65 -3.32
N PRO A 116 -18.17 -8.86 -3.87
CA PRO A 116 -18.42 -9.06 -5.29
C PRO A 116 -19.68 -8.32 -5.74
N VAL A 117 -19.53 -7.42 -6.72
CA VAL A 117 -20.63 -6.69 -7.35
C VAL A 117 -20.47 -6.81 -8.86
N TYR A 118 -21.60 -6.96 -9.55
CA TYR A 118 -21.67 -7.07 -10.98
C TYR A 118 -22.09 -5.72 -11.55
N ASN A 119 -21.28 -5.14 -12.46
CA ASN A 119 -21.71 -3.93 -13.17
C ASN A 119 -22.78 -4.31 -14.18
N LEU A 120 -23.95 -3.69 -14.07
CA LEU A 120 -25.05 -3.85 -15.02
C LEU A 120 -24.86 -2.98 -16.27
N VAL A 121 -24.05 -1.92 -16.16
CA VAL A 121 -23.70 -1.03 -17.25
C VAL A 121 -22.18 -0.83 -17.27
N SER A 122 -21.51 -1.34 -18.29
CA SER A 122 -20.08 -1.13 -18.54
C SER A 122 -19.85 -0.37 -19.83
N ARG A 123 -18.82 0.48 -19.86
CA ARG A 123 -18.34 1.13 -21.09
C ARG A 123 -17.30 0.23 -21.78
N PRO A 124 -17.10 0.37 -23.10
CA PRO A 124 -16.01 -0.29 -23.79
C PRO A 124 -14.67 0.07 -23.15
N GLU A 125 -13.77 -0.91 -23.09
CA GLU A 125 -12.40 -0.68 -22.63
C GLU A 125 -11.72 0.40 -23.50
N SER A 126 -10.89 1.22 -22.86
CA SER A 126 -10.19 2.32 -23.53
C SER A 126 -8.69 2.06 -23.54
N GLY A 127 -7.98 2.61 -24.52
CA GLY A 127 -6.51 2.53 -24.53
C GLY A 127 -5.87 3.07 -23.24
N LEU A 128 -6.51 4.04 -22.60
CA LEU A 128 -6.08 4.59 -21.32
C LEU A 128 -6.28 3.60 -20.16
N SER A 129 -7.38 2.84 -20.12
CA SER A 129 -7.58 1.84 -19.04
C SER A 129 -6.55 0.72 -19.14
N TYR A 130 -6.23 0.26 -20.35
CA TYR A 130 -5.14 -0.70 -20.57
C TYR A 130 -3.77 -0.16 -20.10
N LEU A 131 -3.47 1.10 -20.45
CA LEU A 131 -2.24 1.75 -20.01
C LEU A 131 -2.15 1.83 -18.48
N LEU A 132 -3.25 2.16 -17.80
CA LEU A 132 -3.31 2.23 -16.34
C LEU A 132 -3.09 0.87 -15.67
N PHE A 133 -3.65 -0.23 -16.21
CA PHE A 133 -3.37 -1.58 -15.72
C PHE A 133 -1.92 -2.00 -15.98
N HIS A 134 -1.35 -1.63 -17.13
CA HIS A 134 0.07 -1.84 -17.40
C HIS A 134 0.95 -1.10 -16.38
N TRP A 135 0.63 0.18 -16.11
CA TRP A 135 1.32 0.99 -15.10
C TRP A 135 1.20 0.41 -13.71
N HIS A 136 0.02 -0.10 -13.32
CA HIS A 136 -0.17 -0.78 -12.04
C HIS A 136 0.85 -1.91 -11.85
N ARG A 137 1.06 -2.76 -12.87
CA ARG A 137 2.05 -3.84 -12.81
C ARG A 137 3.49 -3.32 -12.74
N MET A 138 3.82 -2.29 -13.53
CA MET A 138 5.16 -1.68 -13.52
C MET A 138 5.47 -1.00 -12.17
N LEU A 139 4.49 -0.31 -11.59
CA LEU A 139 4.59 0.34 -10.29
C LEU A 139 4.80 -0.69 -9.18
N ILE A 140 4.14 -1.85 -9.23
CA ILE A 140 4.38 -2.94 -8.28
C ILE A 140 5.83 -3.43 -8.37
N ALA A 141 6.34 -3.69 -9.58
CA ALA A 141 7.72 -4.14 -9.75
C ALA A 141 8.72 -3.13 -9.19
N GLY A 142 8.56 -1.84 -9.52
CA GLY A 142 9.38 -0.76 -8.98
C GLY A 142 9.26 -0.64 -7.46
N PHE A 143 8.05 -0.74 -6.92
CA PHE A 143 7.81 -0.69 -5.48
C PHE A 143 8.47 -1.84 -4.73
N LEU A 144 8.44 -3.07 -5.26
CA LEU A 144 9.11 -4.21 -4.64
C LEU A 144 10.62 -4.02 -4.56
N VAL A 145 11.23 -3.39 -5.56
CA VAL A 145 12.66 -3.01 -5.51
C VAL A 145 12.91 -1.99 -4.40
N LEU A 146 12.12 -0.90 -4.35
CA LEU A 146 12.26 0.13 -3.31
C LEU A 146 12.02 -0.45 -1.90
N LEU A 147 11.02 -1.32 -1.76
CA LEU A 147 10.72 -2.02 -0.52
C LEU A 147 11.87 -2.96 -0.13
N GLY A 148 12.47 -3.66 -1.08
CA GLY A 148 13.64 -4.51 -0.86
C GLY A 148 14.81 -3.71 -0.31
N ILE A 149 15.11 -2.54 -0.88
CA ILE A 149 16.14 -1.61 -0.37
C ILE A 149 15.79 -1.14 1.05
N HIS A 150 14.53 -0.78 1.29
CA HIS A 150 14.06 -0.33 2.60
C HIS A 150 14.22 -1.40 3.68
N VAL A 151 13.81 -2.64 3.39
CA VAL A 151 13.96 -3.78 4.30
C VAL A 151 15.43 -4.12 4.50
N ALA A 152 16.24 -4.16 3.43
CA ALA A 152 17.68 -4.41 3.54
C ALA A 152 18.38 -3.37 4.41
N ALA A 153 18.04 -2.08 4.26
CA ALA A 153 18.55 -1.02 5.13
C ALA A 153 18.14 -1.24 6.59
N ALA A 154 16.88 -1.58 6.86
CA ALA A 154 16.41 -1.87 8.22
C ALA A 154 17.15 -3.06 8.86
N LEU A 155 17.39 -4.13 8.09
CA LEU A 155 18.16 -5.30 8.54
C LEU A 155 19.65 -4.97 8.74
N PHE A 156 20.24 -4.14 7.87
CA PHE A 156 21.61 -3.66 8.02
C PHE A 156 21.79 -2.87 9.32
N HIS A 157 20.86 -1.96 9.62
CA HIS A 157 20.84 -1.24 10.90
C HIS A 157 20.70 -2.19 12.10
N ALA A 158 19.86 -3.22 11.99
CA ALA A 158 19.62 -4.17 13.09
C ALA A 158 20.80 -5.11 13.35
N PHE A 159 21.43 -5.66 12.30
CA PHE A 159 22.43 -6.72 12.44
C PHE A 159 23.88 -6.22 12.37
N VAL A 160 24.16 -5.22 11.53
CA VAL A 160 25.52 -4.71 11.32
C VAL A 160 25.81 -3.55 12.25
N LEU A 161 24.96 -2.52 12.23
CA LEU A 161 25.12 -1.34 13.09
C LEU A 161 24.66 -1.62 14.53
N LYS A 162 23.83 -2.65 14.72
CA LYS A 162 23.25 -3.06 16.02
C LYS A 162 22.42 -1.94 16.67
N ASP A 163 21.76 -1.14 15.82
CA ASP A 163 20.90 -0.06 16.24
C ASP A 163 19.54 -0.60 16.70
N LYS A 164 18.95 0.03 17.72
CA LYS A 164 17.60 -0.32 18.21
C LYS A 164 16.47 0.15 17.28
N LEU A 165 16.76 0.45 16.01
CA LEU A 165 15.82 1.03 15.02
C LEU A 165 14.68 0.07 14.68
N LEU A 166 15.02 -1.19 14.37
CA LEU A 166 14.04 -2.24 14.08
C LEU A 166 13.26 -2.63 15.35
N SER A 167 13.94 -2.70 16.50
CA SER A 167 13.30 -3.01 17.79
C SER A 167 12.27 -1.96 18.20
N ARG A 168 12.50 -0.68 17.91
CA ARG A 168 11.50 0.39 18.13
C ARG A 168 10.23 0.21 17.31
N MET A 169 10.27 -0.59 16.24
CA MET A 169 9.12 -0.84 15.38
C MET A 169 8.30 -2.04 15.84
N PHE A 170 8.96 -3.13 16.28
CA PHE A 170 8.31 -4.39 16.64
C PHE A 170 8.15 -4.65 18.14
N PHE A 171 9.00 -4.09 19.01
CA PHE A 171 8.94 -4.34 20.45
C PHE A 171 8.21 -3.24 21.22
N TRP A 172 7.41 -3.68 22.20
CA TRP A 172 6.58 -2.83 23.05
C TRP A 172 7.38 -2.09 24.14
N ARG A 173 8.51 -2.66 24.57
CA ARG A 173 9.44 -2.06 25.54
C ARG A 173 10.66 -1.52 24.81
N ASP A 174 11.04 -0.27 25.09
CA ASP A 174 12.36 0.23 24.74
C ASP A 174 13.39 -0.74 25.35
N PRO A 175 14.29 -1.34 24.56
CA PRO A 175 15.38 -2.09 25.14
C PRO A 175 16.19 -1.06 25.94
N SER A 176 16.35 -1.28 27.24
CA SER A 176 17.30 -0.55 28.10
C SER A 176 18.69 -0.56 27.47
#